data_AF-A0A6F8ST24-F1
#
_entry.id   AF-A0A6F8ST24-F1
#
_cell.length_a   1.000
_cell.length_b   1.000
_cell.length_c   1.000
_cell.angle_alpha   90.00
_cell.angle_beta   90.00
_cell.angle_gamma   90.00
#
_symmetry.space_group_name_H-M   'P 1'
#
loop_
_entity.id
_entity.type
_entity.pdbx_description
1 polymer ?
#
loop_
_entity_poly.entity_id
_entity_poly.type
_entity_poly.pdbx_seq_one_letter_code
_entity_poly.pdbx_strand_id
1 'polypeptide(L)'
;MAQAQAVQRVLMLDNYDSFTFNIVQYLSELNAEVVTYRNDEITLEQMRALAPTHLVISPGPCTPNEAGISLAAIEHFAGKLPILGVCLGHQAIGQVYGGKVVRATQVMHGKTSAVVHRGQGVFSGLENPLEVTRYHSLVVEQESLPDCLEVTAWTAEDDVTPGLIMGFRHRTLDVEGVQFHPESILTRQGHALLANFLQRG
;
A
#
# COMPACT_ATOMS: atom_id res chain seq x y z
N MET A 1 -15.99 -6.92 -30.23
CA MET A 1 -16.29 -7.93 -29.19
C MET A 1 -15.59 -7.48 -27.94
N ALA A 2 -16.32 -7.02 -26.92
CA ALA A 2 -15.71 -6.65 -25.64
C ALA A 2 -15.13 -7.94 -25.02
N GLN A 3 -13.83 -7.96 -24.78
CA GLN A 3 -13.23 -9.00 -23.94
C GLN A 3 -13.94 -8.90 -22.58
N ALA A 4 -14.46 -10.01 -22.07
CA ALA A 4 -14.89 -10.07 -20.68
C ALA A 4 -13.67 -9.73 -19.82
N GLN A 5 -13.68 -8.57 -19.18
CA GLN A 5 -12.63 -8.18 -18.25
C GLN A 5 -12.66 -9.21 -17.11
N ALA A 6 -11.54 -9.86 -16.84
CA ALA A 6 -11.45 -10.77 -15.70
C ALA A 6 -11.75 -9.96 -14.43
N VAL A 7 -12.70 -10.44 -13.62
CA VAL A 7 -13.06 -9.78 -12.37
C VAL A 7 -11.88 -9.93 -11.41
N GLN A 8 -11.34 -8.80 -10.95
CA GLN A 8 -10.26 -8.82 -9.97
C GLN A 8 -10.82 -9.15 -8.60
N ARG A 9 -10.43 -10.31 -8.05
CA ARG A 9 -10.70 -10.68 -6.67
C ARG A 9 -9.59 -10.18 -5.77
N VAL A 10 -9.90 -9.19 -4.94
CA VAL A 10 -8.96 -8.58 -4.00
C VAL A 10 -9.20 -9.15 -2.61
N LEU A 11 -8.16 -9.72 -2.02
CA LEU A 11 -8.15 -10.02 -0.59
C LEU A 11 -7.60 -8.81 0.16
N MET A 12 -8.43 -8.21 0.99
CA MET A 12 -8.06 -7.13 1.91
C MET A 12 -7.76 -7.73 3.29
N LEU A 13 -6.52 -7.59 3.76
CA LEU A 13 -6.16 -7.86 5.15
C LEU A 13 -6.27 -6.57 5.96
N ASP A 14 -7.31 -6.50 6.80
CA ASP A 14 -7.58 -5.40 7.71
C ASP A 14 -6.74 -5.52 8.98
N ASN A 15 -5.94 -4.48 9.26
CA ASN A 15 -5.17 -4.32 10.48
C ASN A 15 -5.89 -3.42 11.49
N TYR A 16 -7.21 -3.55 11.58
CA TYR A 16 -8.09 -2.81 12.48
C TYR A 16 -8.08 -1.29 12.25
N ASP A 17 -8.09 -0.87 11.00
CA ASP A 17 -8.09 0.54 10.64
C ASP A 17 -9.47 1.07 10.28
N SER A 18 -9.76 2.29 10.76
CA SER A 18 -11.04 2.95 10.50
C SER A 18 -11.25 3.31 9.03
N PHE A 19 -10.18 3.40 8.22
CA PHE A 19 -10.23 3.78 6.80
C PHE A 19 -10.22 2.59 5.85
N THR A 20 -10.04 1.35 6.34
CA THR A 20 -10.05 0.14 5.50
C THR A 20 -11.28 0.08 4.58
N PHE A 21 -12.47 0.41 5.10
CA PHE A 21 -13.70 0.38 4.32
C PHE A 21 -13.75 1.41 3.18
N ASN A 22 -13.01 2.52 3.28
CA ASN A 22 -12.91 3.48 2.18
C ASN A 22 -12.07 2.89 1.03
N ILE A 23 -10.98 2.17 1.34
CA ILE A 23 -10.20 1.45 0.32
C ILE A 23 -11.07 0.37 -0.33
N VAL A 24 -11.80 -0.42 0.48
CA VAL A 24 -12.74 -1.45 0.00
C VAL A 24 -13.79 -0.84 -0.93
N GLN A 25 -14.37 0.29 -0.56
CA GLN A 25 -15.34 1.00 -1.38
C GLN A 25 -14.72 1.42 -2.72
N TYR A 26 -13.56 2.07 -2.71
CA TYR A 26 -12.90 2.54 -3.92
C TYR A 26 -12.54 1.40 -4.87
N LEU A 27 -12.05 0.28 -4.34
CA LEU A 27 -11.79 -0.92 -5.13
C LEU A 27 -13.08 -1.52 -5.73
N SER A 28 -14.18 -1.50 -4.96
CA SER A 28 -15.49 -1.97 -5.43
C SER A 28 -16.07 -1.08 -6.53
N GLU A 29 -15.90 0.25 -6.41
CA GLU A 29 -16.26 1.22 -7.46
C GLU A 29 -15.48 1.00 -8.76
N LEU A 30 -14.27 0.44 -8.65
CA LEU A 30 -13.44 -0.01 -9.78
C LEU A 30 -13.77 -1.42 -10.27
N ASN A 31 -14.91 -2.00 -9.85
CA ASN A 31 -15.41 -3.33 -10.21
C ASN A 31 -14.55 -4.51 -9.69
N ALA A 32 -13.77 -4.32 -8.64
CA ALA A 32 -13.11 -5.43 -7.95
C ALA A 32 -14.09 -6.15 -6.99
N GLU A 33 -14.00 -7.47 -6.92
CA GLU A 33 -14.63 -8.27 -5.87
C GLU A 33 -13.71 -8.26 -4.64
N VAL A 34 -14.05 -7.48 -3.62
CA VAL A 34 -13.22 -7.33 -2.42
C VAL A 34 -13.74 -8.23 -1.30
N VAL A 35 -12.90 -9.13 -0.81
CA VAL A 35 -13.16 -9.93 0.39
C VAL A 35 -12.20 -9.46 1.48
N THR A 36 -12.76 -9.10 2.64
CA THR A 36 -11.99 -8.52 3.75
C THR A 36 -11.95 -9.47 4.94
N TYR A 37 -10.77 -9.66 5.50
CA TYR A 37 -10.55 -10.39 6.76
C TYR A 37 -9.62 -9.59 7.65
N ARG A 38 -9.85 -9.65 8.97
CA ARG A 38 -8.86 -9.13 9.92
C ARG A 38 -7.63 -10.02 9.96
N ASN A 39 -6.50 -9.43 10.33
CA ASN A 39 -5.19 -10.09 10.32
C ASN A 39 -5.07 -11.31 11.28
N ASP A 40 -6.06 -11.54 12.14
CA ASP A 40 -6.16 -12.63 13.11
C ASP A 40 -7.37 -13.57 12.86
N GLU A 41 -8.21 -13.27 11.86
CA GLU A 41 -9.43 -14.02 11.54
C GLU A 41 -9.25 -14.97 10.34
N ILE A 42 -8.07 -14.98 9.71
CA ILE A 42 -7.78 -15.83 8.55
C ILE A 42 -6.37 -16.42 8.59
N THR A 43 -6.24 -17.66 8.10
CA THR A 43 -4.97 -18.37 7.94
C THR A 43 -4.48 -18.33 6.50
N LEU A 44 -3.18 -18.51 6.27
CA LEU A 44 -2.61 -18.59 4.91
C LEU A 44 -3.26 -19.68 4.05
N GLU A 45 -3.68 -20.80 4.65
CA GLU A 45 -4.38 -21.86 3.93
C GLU A 45 -5.74 -21.41 3.41
N GLN A 46 -6.53 -20.75 4.26
CA GLN A 46 -7.81 -20.17 3.86
C GLN A 46 -7.61 -19.08 2.81
N MET A 47 -6.60 -18.21 2.95
CA MET A 47 -6.27 -17.20 1.94
C MET A 47 -6.00 -17.83 0.58
N ARG A 48 -5.24 -18.93 0.52
CA ARG A 48 -5.02 -19.66 -0.75
C ARG A 48 -6.31 -20.24 -1.31
N ALA A 49 -7.17 -20.79 -0.46
CA ALA A 49 -8.44 -21.39 -0.87
C ALA A 49 -9.42 -20.36 -1.47
N LEU A 50 -9.32 -19.09 -1.09
CA LEU A 50 -10.08 -17.99 -1.70
C LEU A 50 -9.65 -17.69 -3.14
N ALA A 51 -8.48 -18.17 -3.57
CA ALA A 51 -7.88 -17.89 -4.87
C ALA A 51 -7.92 -16.39 -5.25
N PRO A 52 -7.33 -15.51 -4.42
CA PRO A 52 -7.28 -14.08 -4.73
C PRO A 52 -6.39 -13.82 -5.94
N THR A 53 -6.76 -12.80 -6.70
CA THR A 53 -5.92 -12.26 -7.79
C THR A 53 -5.00 -11.16 -7.31
N HIS A 54 -5.35 -10.50 -6.20
CA HIS A 54 -4.65 -9.33 -5.65
C HIS A 54 -4.71 -9.39 -4.12
N LEU A 55 -3.68 -8.87 -3.47
CA LEU A 55 -3.62 -8.73 -2.01
C LEU A 55 -3.38 -7.28 -1.63
N VAL A 56 -4.21 -6.77 -0.71
CA VAL A 56 -4.01 -5.46 -0.11
C VAL A 56 -3.81 -5.63 1.39
N ILE A 57 -2.75 -5.01 1.91
CA ILE A 57 -2.50 -4.89 3.35
C ILE A 57 -2.88 -3.47 3.76
N SER A 58 -3.91 -3.36 4.60
CA SER A 58 -4.50 -2.07 4.98
C SER A 58 -3.56 -1.25 5.89
N PRO A 59 -3.92 0.03 6.14
CA PRO A 59 -3.39 0.79 7.27
C PRO A 59 -3.75 0.11 8.61
N GLY A 60 -3.22 0.64 9.71
CA GLY A 60 -3.52 0.17 11.07
C GLY A 60 -2.82 1.02 12.13
N PRO A 61 -3.32 0.99 13.39
CA PRO A 61 -2.78 1.81 14.47
C PRO A 61 -1.48 1.24 15.09
N CYS A 62 -1.19 -0.04 14.83
CA CYS A 62 -0.10 -0.78 15.46
C CYS A 62 1.21 -0.73 14.64
N THR A 63 2.28 -1.29 15.19
CA THR A 63 3.52 -1.51 14.44
C THR A 63 3.39 -2.74 13.53
N PRO A 64 4.22 -2.88 12.46
CA PRO A 64 4.18 -4.09 11.62
C PRO A 64 4.45 -5.39 12.37
N ASN A 65 5.20 -5.34 13.49
CA ASN A 65 5.43 -6.50 14.36
C ASN A 65 4.15 -7.05 14.99
N GLU A 66 3.11 -6.21 15.10
CA GLU A 66 1.83 -6.53 15.71
C GLU A 66 0.74 -6.75 14.65
N ALA A 67 1.08 -6.70 13.36
CA ALA A 67 0.14 -6.79 12.24
C ALA A 67 -0.33 -8.22 11.92
N GLY A 68 -0.29 -9.12 12.90
CA GLY A 68 -0.79 -10.50 12.79
C GLY A 68 -0.20 -11.26 11.59
N ILE A 69 -1.07 -11.87 10.79
CA ILE A 69 -0.68 -12.68 9.62
C ILE A 69 -0.09 -11.84 8.46
N SER A 70 -0.16 -10.50 8.51
CA SER A 70 0.18 -9.64 7.38
C SER A 70 1.60 -9.83 6.85
N LEU A 71 2.60 -9.95 7.74
CA LEU A 71 4.00 -10.19 7.31
C LEU A 71 4.13 -11.54 6.59
N ALA A 72 3.58 -12.59 7.19
CA ALA A 72 3.60 -13.94 6.62
C ALA A 72 2.81 -14.01 5.30
N ALA A 73 1.73 -13.24 5.16
CA ALA A 73 0.97 -13.12 3.93
C ALA A 73 1.79 -12.47 2.81
N ILE A 74 2.48 -11.36 3.11
CA ILE A 74 3.37 -10.71 2.13
C ILE A 74 4.43 -11.71 1.65
N GLU A 75 5.14 -12.36 2.57
CA GLU A 75 6.17 -13.36 2.23
C GLU A 75 5.59 -14.51 1.40
N HIS A 76 4.40 -15.00 1.77
CA HIS A 76 3.77 -16.13 1.11
C HIS A 76 3.31 -15.83 -0.31
N PHE A 77 2.75 -14.64 -0.55
CA PHE A 77 2.14 -14.27 -1.82
C PHE A 77 3.05 -13.47 -2.74
N ALA A 78 4.20 -12.98 -2.25
CA ALA A 78 5.20 -12.31 -3.05
C ALA A 78 5.62 -13.19 -4.25
N GLY A 79 5.55 -12.62 -5.46
CA GLY A 79 5.85 -13.34 -6.71
C GLY A 79 4.76 -14.28 -7.21
N LYS A 80 3.61 -14.36 -6.53
CA LYS A 80 2.44 -15.13 -6.97
C LYS A 80 1.29 -14.26 -7.46
N LEU A 81 1.12 -13.08 -6.86
CA LEU A 81 0.10 -12.10 -7.21
C LEU A 81 0.58 -10.68 -6.86
N PRO A 82 -0.05 -9.63 -7.42
CA PRO A 82 0.21 -8.25 -7.04
C PRO A 82 -0.14 -7.95 -5.59
N ILE A 83 0.77 -7.30 -4.86
CA ILE A 83 0.59 -6.88 -3.47
C ILE A 83 0.70 -5.35 -3.36
N LEU A 84 -0.29 -4.74 -2.71
CA LEU A 84 -0.26 -3.33 -2.32
C LEU A 84 -0.31 -3.18 -0.80
N GLY A 85 0.66 -2.48 -0.22
CA GLY A 85 0.65 -2.07 1.17
C GLY A 85 0.31 -0.58 1.31
N VAL A 86 -0.64 -0.23 2.19
CA VAL A 86 -1.02 1.16 2.46
C VAL A 86 -0.69 1.51 3.91
N CYS A 87 0.05 2.60 4.13
CA CYS A 87 0.50 3.08 5.44
C CYS A 87 1.19 1.98 6.28
N LEU A 88 0.49 1.30 7.20
CA LEU A 88 1.02 0.14 7.92
C LEU A 88 1.42 -0.98 6.96
N GLY A 89 0.62 -1.25 5.92
CA GLY A 89 0.95 -2.24 4.90
C GLY A 89 2.23 -1.90 4.14
N HIS A 90 2.48 -0.61 3.88
CA HIS A 90 3.76 -0.16 3.30
C HIS A 90 4.92 -0.46 4.26
N GLN A 91 4.78 -0.12 5.54
CA GLN A 91 5.79 -0.41 6.56
C GLN A 91 6.05 -1.92 6.70
N ALA A 92 5.00 -2.73 6.65
CA ALA A 92 5.08 -4.19 6.70
C ALA A 92 5.87 -4.76 5.53
N ILE A 93 5.65 -4.27 4.30
CA ILE A 93 6.45 -4.66 3.13
C ILE A 93 7.91 -4.27 3.34
N GLY A 94 8.18 -3.04 3.79
CA GLY A 94 9.53 -2.57 4.09
C GLY A 94 10.24 -3.50 5.07
N GLN A 95 9.54 -3.89 6.14
CA GLN A 95 10.05 -4.79 7.16
C GLN A 95 10.30 -6.22 6.66
N VAL A 96 9.39 -6.80 5.88
CA VAL A 96 9.54 -8.16 5.30
C VAL A 96 10.84 -8.27 4.50
N TYR A 97 11.22 -7.21 3.78
CA TYR A 97 12.44 -7.20 2.98
C TYR A 97 13.69 -6.74 3.74
N GLY A 98 13.59 -6.44 5.03
CA GLY A 98 14.72 -6.11 5.90
C GLY A 98 14.92 -4.61 6.19
N GLY A 99 14.03 -3.74 5.71
CA GLY A 99 14.00 -2.34 6.08
C GLY A 99 13.58 -2.14 7.54
N LYS A 100 14.09 -1.09 8.20
CA LYS A 100 13.68 -0.76 9.57
C LYS A 100 12.50 0.20 9.56
N VAL A 101 11.55 -0.03 10.46
CA VAL A 101 10.45 0.89 10.72
C VAL A 101 10.76 1.67 11.98
N VAL A 102 10.89 2.98 11.83
CA VAL A 102 11.35 3.91 12.88
C VAL A 102 10.31 5.00 13.10
N ARG A 103 10.43 5.72 14.22
CA ARG A 103 9.57 6.89 14.45
C ARG A 103 9.85 7.97 13.42
N ALA A 104 8.80 8.53 12.86
CA ALA A 104 8.89 9.69 11.99
C ALA A 104 9.48 10.87 12.78
N THR A 105 10.32 11.68 12.12
CA THR A 105 10.82 12.95 12.68
C THR A 105 9.69 13.94 12.98
N GLN A 106 8.60 13.84 12.22
CA GLN A 106 7.38 14.61 12.39
C GLN A 106 6.15 13.71 12.27
N VAL A 107 5.26 13.77 13.27
CA VAL A 107 3.97 13.08 13.23
C VAL A 107 3.01 13.83 12.31
N MET A 108 2.36 13.10 11.42
CA MET A 108 1.41 13.62 10.43
C MET A 108 0.06 12.94 10.63
N HIS A 109 -1.00 13.69 10.93
CA HIS A 109 -2.36 13.15 11.06
C HIS A 109 -3.34 14.11 10.40
N GLY A 110 -3.93 13.70 9.27
CA GLY A 110 -4.91 14.49 8.53
C GLY A 110 -4.31 15.71 7.83
N LYS A 111 -3.02 15.67 7.52
CA LYS A 111 -2.32 16.73 6.81
C LYS A 111 -2.02 16.31 5.38
N THR A 112 -2.05 17.25 4.46
CA THR A 112 -1.67 17.03 3.07
C THR A 112 -0.19 17.32 2.84
N SER A 113 0.41 16.63 1.88
CA SER A 113 1.76 16.87 1.39
C SER A 113 1.78 16.70 -0.13
N ALA A 114 2.65 17.47 -0.80
CA ALA A 114 3.00 17.23 -2.19
C ALA A 114 4.03 16.08 -2.27
N VAL A 115 3.70 15.03 -3.02
CA VAL A 115 4.54 13.84 -3.20
C VAL A 115 5.05 13.79 -4.63
N VAL A 116 6.38 13.91 -4.77
CA VAL A 116 7.08 13.73 -6.04
C VAL A 116 7.25 12.23 -6.29
N HIS A 117 7.08 11.79 -7.54
CA HIS A 117 7.21 10.38 -7.87
C HIS A 117 7.84 10.11 -9.24
N ARG A 118 8.20 8.85 -9.50
CA ARG A 118 8.78 8.39 -10.77
C ARG A 118 7.76 8.08 -11.87
N GLY A 119 6.46 8.14 -11.58
CA GLY A 119 5.40 7.91 -12.57
C GLY A 119 5.30 6.46 -13.02
N GLN A 120 5.69 5.53 -12.14
CA GLN A 120 5.76 4.10 -12.42
C GLN A 120 4.92 3.31 -11.41
N GLY A 121 4.53 2.08 -11.78
CA GLY A 121 3.72 1.23 -10.91
C GLY A 121 2.37 1.87 -10.62
N VAL A 122 1.99 1.94 -9.34
CA VAL A 122 0.73 2.58 -8.94
C VAL A 122 0.68 4.09 -9.25
N PHE A 123 1.82 4.74 -9.51
CA PHE A 123 1.89 6.16 -9.87
C PHE A 123 1.78 6.45 -11.38
N SER A 124 1.55 5.43 -12.21
CA SER A 124 1.45 5.62 -13.66
C SER A 124 0.35 6.62 -14.04
N GLY A 125 0.71 7.65 -14.82
CA GLY A 125 -0.25 8.66 -15.31
C GLY A 125 -0.84 9.59 -14.26
N LEU A 126 -0.31 9.62 -13.03
CA LEU A 126 -0.74 10.56 -11.98
C LEU A 126 -0.02 11.91 -12.09
N GLU A 127 -0.62 12.95 -11.51
CA GLU A 127 -0.04 14.29 -11.34
C GLU A 127 1.27 14.21 -10.53
N ASN A 128 2.27 15.01 -10.93
CA ASN A 128 3.57 15.04 -10.28
C ASN A 128 4.00 16.49 -10.00
N PRO A 129 4.02 16.96 -8.74
CA PRO A 129 3.74 16.18 -7.52
C PRO A 129 2.25 15.85 -7.35
N LEU A 130 1.96 14.75 -6.65
CA LEU A 130 0.62 14.33 -6.25
C LEU A 130 0.30 14.87 -4.85
N GLU A 131 -0.85 15.52 -4.70
CA GLU A 131 -1.36 15.95 -3.38
C GLU A 131 -2.00 14.76 -2.64
N VAL A 132 -1.44 14.39 -1.48
CA VAL A 132 -1.88 13.21 -0.70
C VAL A 132 -2.09 13.52 0.77
N THR A 133 -2.98 12.79 1.44
CA THR A 133 -3.18 12.87 2.89
C THR A 133 -2.32 11.86 3.65
N ARG A 134 -1.75 12.31 4.78
CA ARG A 134 -0.85 11.52 5.64
C ARG A 134 -1.42 11.31 7.04
N TYR A 135 -1.38 10.06 7.50
CA TYR A 135 -1.75 9.64 8.86
C TYR A 135 -0.71 8.64 9.40
N HIS A 136 0.49 9.12 9.71
CA HIS A 136 1.55 8.26 10.20
C HIS A 136 2.39 8.90 11.30
N SER A 137 2.90 8.03 12.16
CA SER A 137 3.89 8.32 13.22
C SER A 137 5.15 7.48 13.06
N LEU A 138 5.12 6.50 12.15
CA LEU A 138 6.22 5.60 11.81
C LEU A 138 6.46 5.66 10.30
N VAL A 139 7.71 5.43 9.92
CA VAL A 139 8.18 5.45 8.54
C VAL A 139 9.22 4.35 8.32
N VAL A 140 9.39 3.92 7.08
CA VAL A 140 10.52 3.08 6.70
C VAL A 140 11.77 3.94 6.60
N GLU A 141 12.82 3.57 7.32
CA GLU A 141 14.11 4.27 7.35
C GLU A 141 14.85 4.11 6.02
N GLN A 142 15.31 5.21 5.44
CA GLN A 142 15.94 5.22 4.11
C GLN A 142 17.29 4.52 4.11
N GLU A 143 18.09 4.69 5.17
CA GLU A 143 19.43 4.14 5.30
C GLU A 143 19.44 2.61 5.45
N SER A 144 18.33 2.03 5.90
CA SER A 144 18.17 0.57 5.99
C SER A 144 17.31 -0.02 4.88
N LEU A 145 16.88 0.79 3.90
CA LEU A 145 16.07 0.28 2.80
C LEU A 145 16.90 -0.74 1.99
N PRO A 146 16.44 -1.99 1.87
CA PRO A 146 17.18 -3.05 1.18
C PRO A 146 17.25 -2.79 -0.32
N ASP A 147 18.33 -3.24 -0.97
CA ASP A 147 18.56 -3.04 -2.41
C ASP A 147 17.46 -3.62 -3.30
N CYS A 148 16.66 -4.58 -2.82
CA CYS A 148 15.54 -5.15 -3.56
C CYS A 148 14.32 -4.22 -3.64
N LEU A 149 14.25 -3.18 -2.80
CA LEU A 149 13.22 -2.15 -2.82
C LEU A 149 13.75 -0.87 -3.47
N GLU A 150 13.02 -0.37 -4.46
CA GLU A 150 13.31 0.88 -5.14
C GLU A 150 12.31 1.95 -4.71
N VAL A 151 12.81 3.09 -4.21
CA VAL A 151 11.98 4.25 -3.88
C VAL A 151 11.35 4.83 -5.16
N THR A 152 10.02 4.92 -5.16
CA THR A 152 9.23 5.40 -6.29
C THR A 152 8.55 6.74 -6.03
N ALA A 153 8.40 7.14 -4.77
CA ALA A 153 7.79 8.41 -4.39
C ALA A 153 8.37 8.95 -3.07
N TRP A 154 8.46 10.27 -2.95
CA TRP A 154 8.95 10.97 -1.77
C TRP A 154 8.29 12.35 -1.62
N THR A 155 8.31 12.91 -0.41
CA THR A 155 7.83 14.28 -0.16
C THR A 155 8.71 15.33 -0.85
N ALA A 156 8.08 16.42 -1.32
CA ALA A 156 8.78 17.53 -1.96
C ALA A 156 9.75 18.28 -1.00
N GLU A 157 10.68 19.04 -1.58
CA GLU A 157 11.73 19.77 -0.85
C GLU A 157 11.18 20.84 0.12
N ASP A 158 9.99 21.37 -0.15
CA ASP A 158 9.31 22.38 0.66
C ASP A 158 8.35 21.77 1.70
N ASP A 159 8.27 20.43 1.80
CA ASP A 159 7.48 19.74 2.82
C ASP A 159 8.10 19.87 4.22
N VAL A 160 7.30 19.64 5.26
CA VAL A 160 7.80 19.58 6.65
C VAL A 160 8.76 18.41 6.92
N THR A 161 8.77 17.42 6.03
CA THR A 161 9.65 16.25 6.05
C THR A 161 10.23 16.00 4.67
N PRO A 162 11.14 16.85 4.14
CA PRO A 162 11.64 16.72 2.76
C PRO A 162 12.28 15.37 2.47
N GLY A 163 12.04 14.83 1.27
CA GLY A 163 12.68 13.59 0.82
C GLY A 163 12.23 12.30 1.53
N LEU A 164 11.26 12.38 2.45
CA LEU A 164 10.72 11.20 3.14
C LEU A 164 10.15 10.22 2.12
N ILE A 165 10.46 8.94 2.27
CA ILE A 165 9.91 7.85 1.45
C ILE A 165 8.38 7.84 1.58
N MET A 166 7.69 7.99 0.45
CA MET A 166 6.23 7.95 0.35
C MET A 166 5.73 6.80 -0.51
N GLY A 167 6.61 6.15 -1.26
CA GLY A 167 6.33 4.92 -1.96
C GLY A 167 7.58 4.19 -2.41
N PHE A 168 7.49 2.87 -2.49
CA PHE A 168 8.52 2.02 -3.09
C PHE A 168 7.89 0.84 -3.82
N ARG A 169 8.71 0.16 -4.61
CA ARG A 169 8.38 -1.11 -5.27
C ARG A 169 9.49 -2.12 -5.10
N HIS A 170 9.14 -3.40 -5.08
CA HIS A 170 10.14 -4.44 -5.29
C HIS A 170 10.64 -4.40 -6.74
N ARG A 171 11.95 -4.60 -6.94
CA ARG A 171 12.59 -4.50 -8.27
C ARG A 171 12.15 -5.59 -9.23
N THR A 172 11.91 -6.80 -8.72
CA THR A 172 11.62 -7.99 -9.54
C THR A 172 10.26 -8.62 -9.26
N LEU A 173 9.55 -8.16 -8.24
CA LEU A 173 8.28 -8.75 -7.80
C LEU A 173 7.18 -7.70 -7.91
N ASP A 174 5.95 -8.17 -8.03
CA ASP A 174 4.79 -7.31 -8.14
C ASP A 174 4.30 -6.83 -6.77
N VAL A 175 5.18 -6.13 -6.04
CA VAL A 175 4.94 -5.70 -4.66
C VAL A 175 5.24 -4.22 -4.53
N GLU A 176 4.25 -3.44 -4.09
CA GLU A 176 4.37 -2.00 -3.91
C GLU A 176 3.77 -1.54 -2.59
N GLY A 177 4.33 -0.47 -2.04
CA GLY A 177 3.79 0.16 -0.84
C GLY A 177 3.70 1.66 -0.98
N VAL A 178 2.65 2.27 -0.46
CA VAL A 178 2.47 3.72 -0.31
C VAL A 178 2.28 4.11 1.15
N GLN A 179 3.01 5.12 1.62
CA GLN A 179 3.00 5.54 3.03
C GLN A 179 1.81 6.45 3.39
N PHE A 180 1.14 7.00 2.38
CA PHE A 180 -0.03 7.87 2.50
C PHE A 180 -1.34 7.11 2.29
N HIS A 181 -2.46 7.81 2.43
CA HIS A 181 -3.81 7.25 2.38
C HIS A 181 -4.49 7.60 1.05
N PRO A 182 -4.42 6.76 0.00
CA PRO A 182 -5.09 6.99 -1.28
C PRO A 182 -6.62 7.10 -1.15
N GLU A 183 -7.19 6.53 -0.11
CA GLU A 183 -8.63 6.54 0.20
C GLU A 183 -9.11 7.81 0.91
N SER A 184 -8.19 8.69 1.30
CA SER A 184 -8.56 9.93 1.97
C SER A 184 -9.18 10.92 0.99
N ILE A 185 -10.23 11.62 1.42
CA ILE A 185 -10.96 12.60 0.60
C ILE A 185 -10.08 13.76 0.08
N LEU A 186 -9.01 14.09 0.80
CA LEU A 186 -8.07 15.15 0.40
C LEU A 186 -6.93 14.62 -0.47
N THR A 187 -6.82 13.31 -0.68
CA THR A 187 -5.85 12.74 -1.63
C THR A 187 -6.40 12.87 -3.05
N ARG A 188 -5.64 13.54 -3.91
CA ARG A 188 -5.95 13.59 -5.34
C ARG A 188 -5.62 12.27 -6.00
N GLN A 189 -6.42 11.91 -7.01
CA GLN A 189 -6.23 10.74 -7.87
C GLN A 189 -6.00 9.40 -7.13
N GLY A 190 -6.49 9.26 -5.90
CA GLY A 190 -6.42 8.01 -5.14
C GLY A 190 -7.14 6.84 -5.82
N HIS A 191 -8.30 7.11 -6.42
CA HIS A 191 -8.99 6.15 -7.29
C HIS A 191 -8.14 5.69 -8.48
N ALA A 192 -7.43 6.60 -9.15
CA ALA A 192 -6.58 6.24 -10.28
C ALA A 192 -5.36 5.41 -9.84
N LEU A 193 -4.81 5.71 -8.66
CA LEU A 193 -3.74 4.90 -8.05
C LEU A 193 -4.20 3.46 -7.80
N LEU A 194 -5.38 3.27 -7.21
CA LEU A 194 -5.96 1.94 -6.99
C LEU A 194 -6.32 1.24 -8.30
N ALA A 195 -6.77 1.98 -9.32
CA ALA A 195 -7.04 1.44 -10.65
C ALA A 195 -5.75 0.93 -11.32
N ASN A 196 -4.62 1.66 -11.17
CA ASN A 196 -3.32 1.21 -11.64
C ASN A 196 -2.89 -0.08 -10.94
N PHE A 197 -3.17 -0.22 -9.65
CA PHE A 197 -2.90 -1.46 -8.92
C PHE A 197 -3.68 -2.65 -9.48
N LEU A 198 -4.98 -2.49 -9.74
CA LEU A 198 -5.85 -3.56 -10.26
C LEU A 198 -5.53 -4.01 -11.70
N GLN A 199 -4.71 -3.25 -12.44
CA GLN A 199 -4.28 -3.59 -13.80
C GLN A 199 -3.02 -4.46 -13.83
N ARG A 200 -2.47 -4.82 -12.67
CA ARG A 200 -1.21 -5.57 -12.54
C ARG A 200 -1.44 -7.08 -12.49
N GLY A 201 -0.37 -7.85 -12.66
CA GLY A 201 -0.40 -9.29 -12.94
C GLY A 201 -0.42 -9.62 -14.42
#